data_AF-A0A9D9F002-F1
#
_entry.id   AF-A0A9D9F002-F1
#
_cell.length_a   1.000
_cell.length_b   1.000
_cell.length_c   1.000
_cell.angle_alpha   90.00
_cell.angle_beta   90.00
_cell.angle_gamma   90.00
#
_symmetry.space_group_name_H-M   'P 1'
#
loop_
_entity.id
_entity.type
_entity.pdbx_description
1 polymer ?
#
loop_
_entity_poly.entity_id
_entity_poly.type
_entity_poly.pdbx_seq_one_letter_code
_entity_poly.pdbx_strand_id
1 'polypeptide(L)'
;MSNPEKSIILTPSRKNYFWAYLIGVLLIPLLIGIVVIWFINKKRNSTQYRITDTSISKTVEEDKTALELVNILETSVSQTGLQKLLGIGDIKLKANVSELILEGTENPESFLEKIDTAIAYQKEKLKASKKIKPRKPTHDPGTLEKLDYLTGLWQQGLISDEDYDQERKKFS
;
A
#
# COMPACT_ATOMS: atom_id res chain seq x y z
N MET A 1 5.68 7.38 -17.89
CA MET A 1 4.26 7.78 -18.02
C MET A 1 3.51 7.17 -16.86
N SER A 2 3.14 7.97 -15.86
CA SER A 2 2.39 7.54 -14.67
C SER A 2 0.97 7.18 -15.08
N ASN A 3 0.63 5.90 -15.02
CA ASN A 3 -0.76 5.45 -15.10
C ASN A 3 -1.54 6.22 -14.02
N PRO A 4 -2.69 6.87 -14.31
CA PRO A 4 -3.47 7.53 -13.27
C PRO A 4 -3.90 6.46 -12.27
N GLU A 5 -3.21 6.38 -11.13
CA GLU A 5 -3.58 5.48 -10.05
C GLU A 5 -5.05 5.73 -9.73
N LYS A 6 -5.85 4.68 -9.74
CA LYS A 6 -7.28 4.77 -9.49
C LYS A 6 -7.46 5.14 -8.02
N SER A 7 -7.57 6.43 -7.73
CA SER A 7 -7.72 6.93 -6.38
C SER A 7 -9.18 7.17 -6.04
N ILE A 8 -9.63 6.66 -4.91
CA ILE A 8 -10.96 6.96 -4.35
C ILE A 8 -10.76 7.96 -3.22
N ILE A 9 -11.46 9.08 -3.29
CA ILE A 9 -11.50 10.07 -2.21
C ILE A 9 -12.75 9.79 -1.39
N LEU A 10 -12.55 9.52 -0.11
CA LEU A 10 -13.60 9.30 0.87
C LEU A 10 -13.58 10.44 1.88
N THR A 11 -14.76 10.94 2.21
CA THR A 11 -14.96 11.88 3.32
C THR A 11 -15.61 11.17 4.50
N PRO A 12 -15.34 11.57 5.74
CA PRO A 12 -16.01 10.99 6.90
C PRO A 12 -17.54 11.12 6.76
N SER A 13 -18.26 10.06 7.18
CA SER A 13 -19.71 10.01 7.09
C SER A 13 -20.34 11.13 7.93
N ARG A 14 -21.42 11.71 7.40
CA ARG A 14 -22.24 12.67 8.15
C ARG A 14 -22.82 12.06 9.41
N LYS A 15 -23.07 10.74 9.41
CA LYS A 15 -23.60 10.00 10.57
C LYS A 15 -22.66 10.04 11.76
N ASN A 16 -21.35 10.16 11.53
CA ASN A 16 -20.37 10.29 12.61
C ASN A 16 -20.58 11.55 13.46
N TYR A 17 -21.17 12.59 12.86
CA TYR A 17 -21.45 13.85 13.54
C TYR A 17 -22.92 13.98 13.96
N PHE A 18 -23.73 12.92 13.87
CA PHE A 18 -25.16 12.96 14.17
C PHE A 18 -25.46 13.57 15.55
N TRP A 19 -24.79 13.09 16.60
CA TRP A 19 -24.96 13.61 17.96
C TRP A 19 -24.46 15.04 18.11
N ALA A 20 -23.38 15.39 17.41
CA ALA A 20 -22.83 16.73 17.42
C ALA A 20 -23.81 17.73 16.78
N TYR A 21 -24.48 17.35 15.69
CA TYR A 21 -25.58 18.13 15.12
C TYR A 21 -26.79 18.17 16.04
N LEU A 22 -27.15 17.06 16.70
CA LEU A 22 -28.29 17.03 17.62
C LEU A 22 -28.10 17.96 18.83
N ILE A 23 -26.91 17.94 19.44
CA ILE A 23 -26.53 18.88 20.50
C ILE A 23 -26.47 20.31 19.96
N GLY A 24 -25.92 20.51 18.76
CA GLY A 24 -25.92 21.79 18.08
C GLY A 24 -27.32 22.37 17.91
N VAL A 25 -28.28 21.56 17.46
CA VAL A 25 -29.69 21.97 17.30
C VAL A 25 -30.34 22.28 18.63
N LEU A 26 -30.10 21.46 19.66
CA LEU A 26 -30.64 21.69 21.01
C LEU A 26 -30.14 23.01 21.62
N LEU A 27 -28.91 23.40 21.30
CA LEU A 27 -28.27 24.64 21.77
C LEU A 27 -28.56 25.87 20.89
N ILE A 28 -29.35 25.73 19.81
CA ILE A 28 -29.74 26.88 18.95
C ILE A 28 -30.37 28.02 19.75
N PRO A 29 -31.28 27.78 20.72
CA PRO A 29 -31.90 28.86 21.49
C PRO A 29 -30.90 29.73 22.26
N LEU A 30 -29.72 29.17 22.58
CA LEU A 30 -28.63 29.88 23.25
C LEU A 30 -27.67 30.61 22.29
N LEU A 31 -27.93 30.64 20.98
CA LEU A 31 -27.02 31.08 19.91
C LEU A 31 -25.69 30.28 19.80
N ILE A 32 -25.29 29.58 20.86
CA ILE A 32 -24.12 28.68 20.91
C ILE A 32 -24.27 27.53 19.91
N GLY A 33 -25.48 27.03 19.69
CA GLY A 33 -25.75 25.94 18.77
C GLY A 33 -25.29 26.20 17.33
N ILE A 34 -25.39 27.45 16.86
CA ILE A 34 -24.95 27.85 15.52
C ILE A 34 -23.43 27.73 15.40
N VAL A 35 -22.68 28.15 16.43
CA VAL A 35 -21.22 28.07 16.48
C VAL A 35 -20.76 26.61 16.46
N VAL A 36 -21.43 25.74 17.22
CA VAL A 36 -21.14 24.31 17.26
C VAL A 36 -21.34 23.66 15.89
N ILE A 37 -22.47 23.90 15.24
CA ILE A 37 -22.77 23.37 13.90
C ILE A 37 -21.75 23.86 12.87
N TRP A 38 -21.37 25.13 12.94
CA TRP A 38 -20.35 25.71 12.05
C TRP A 38 -18.99 25.03 12.23
N PHE A 39 -18.56 24.81 13.47
CA PHE A 39 -17.30 24.14 13.79
C PHE A 39 -17.26 22.69 13.29
N ILE A 40 -18.36 21.94 13.48
CA ILE A 40 -18.50 20.56 13.01
C ILE A 40 -18.41 20.49 11.47
N ASN A 41 -19.11 21.39 10.77
CA ASN A 41 -19.05 21.46 9.31
C ASN A 41 -17.63 21.78 8.81
N LYS A 42 -16.94 22.70 9.47
CA LYS A 42 -15.55 23.03 9.13
C LYS A 42 -14.63 21.82 9.30
N LYS A 43 -14.72 21.13 10.45
CA LYS A 43 -13.93 19.91 10.73
C LYS A 43 -14.19 18.80 9.71
N ARG A 44 -15.45 18.56 9.36
CA ARG A 44 -15.85 17.55 8.38
C ARG A 44 -15.29 17.84 6.99
N ASN A 45 -15.37 19.09 6.53
CA ASN A 45 -14.89 19.47 5.20
C ASN A 45 -13.37 19.45 5.08
N SER A 46 -12.66 19.57 6.20
CA SER A 46 -11.20 19.57 6.26
C SER A 46 -10.57 18.17 6.21
N THR A 47 -11.36 17.13 6.51
CA THR A 47 -10.85 15.75 6.58
C THR A 47 -11.11 15.01 5.28
N GLN A 48 -10.04 14.59 4.60
CA GLN A 48 -10.12 13.81 3.37
C GLN A 48 -9.26 12.55 3.49
N TYR A 49 -9.85 11.41 3.15
CA TYR A 49 -9.16 10.14 3.03
C TYR A 49 -8.98 9.84 1.55
N ARG A 50 -7.75 9.62 1.11
CA ARG A 50 -7.45 9.21 -0.26
C ARG A 50 -6.86 7.82 -0.23
N ILE A 51 -7.53 6.91 -0.92
CA ILE A 51 -7.13 5.51 -1.04
C ILE A 51 -6.73 5.25 -2.48
N THR A 52 -5.55 4.71 -2.64
CA THR A 52 -4.97 4.29 -3.92
C THR A 52 -4.71 2.78 -3.86
N ASP A 53 -4.37 2.18 -5.00
CA ASP A 53 -4.01 0.76 -5.07
C ASP A 53 -2.77 0.43 -4.22
N THR A 54 -1.96 1.44 -3.90
CA THR A 54 -0.64 1.31 -3.27
C THR A 54 -0.59 1.87 -1.84
N SER A 55 -1.36 2.92 -1.55
CA SER A 55 -1.31 3.66 -0.29
C SER A 55 -2.68 4.17 0.18
N ILE A 56 -2.81 4.39 1.49
CA ILE A 56 -3.92 5.07 2.14
C ILE A 56 -3.36 6.34 2.77
N SER A 57 -3.99 7.49 2.49
CA SER A 57 -3.59 8.77 3.04
C SER A 57 -4.76 9.49 3.70
N LYS A 58 -4.47 10.15 4.83
CA LYS A 58 -5.37 11.05 5.54
C LYS A 58 -4.80 12.45 5.44
N THR A 59 -5.61 13.38 4.94
CA THR A 59 -5.34 14.82 4.98
C THR A 59 -6.30 15.43 5.99
N VAL A 60 -5.76 16.09 7.01
CA VAL A 60 -6.52 16.91 7.96
C VAL A 60 -5.90 18.29 7.98
N GLU A 61 -6.64 19.29 7.52
CA GLU A 61 -6.14 20.67 7.41
C GLU A 61 -4.84 20.72 6.56
N GLU A 62 -3.68 20.90 7.20
CA GLU A 62 -2.36 20.95 6.56
C GLU A 62 -1.55 19.66 6.74
N ASP A 63 -1.95 18.79 7.68
CA ASP A 63 -1.24 17.55 7.97
C ASP A 63 -1.66 16.44 7.01
N LYS A 64 -0.64 15.84 6.36
CA LYS A 64 -0.80 14.70 5.46
C LYS A 64 -0.07 13.50 6.01
N THR A 65 -0.83 12.49 6.43
CA THR A 65 -0.29 11.20 6.86
C THR A 65 -0.60 10.17 5.80
N ALA A 66 0.44 9.62 5.16
CA ALA A 66 0.32 8.55 4.18
C ALA A 66 0.90 7.25 4.73
N LEU A 67 0.23 6.14 4.44
CA LEU A 67 0.62 4.80 4.84
C LEU A 67 0.52 3.85 3.63
N GLU A 68 1.63 3.22 3.29
CA GLU A 68 1.66 2.21 2.23
C GLU A 68 1.05 0.90 2.71
N LEU A 69 0.23 0.25 1.87
CA LEU A 69 -0.48 -0.98 2.25
C LEU A 69 0.48 -2.11 2.63
N VAL A 70 1.64 -2.22 1.98
CA VAL A 70 2.63 -3.26 2.33
C VAL A 70 3.14 -3.14 3.77
N ASN A 71 3.23 -1.92 4.29
CA ASN A 71 3.79 -1.64 5.62
C ASN A 71 2.76 -1.84 6.73
N ILE A 72 1.49 -2.05 6.39
CA ILE A 72 0.42 -2.32 7.35
C ILE A 72 0.63 -3.73 7.93
N LEU A 73 0.73 -3.78 9.26
CA LEU A 73 0.89 -5.02 10.03
C LEU A 73 -0.46 -5.53 10.50
N GLU A 74 -1.28 -4.63 11.01
CA GLU A 74 -2.52 -4.95 11.68
C GLU A 74 -3.60 -3.93 11.30
N THR A 75 -4.80 -4.44 11.08
CA THR A 75 -5.99 -3.66 10.76
C THR A 75 -7.05 -4.02 11.80
N SER A 76 -7.71 -3.02 12.36
CA SER A 76 -8.76 -3.25 13.36
C SER A 76 -9.89 -2.24 13.23
N VAL A 77 -11.09 -2.66 13.60
CA VAL A 77 -12.26 -1.79 13.69
C VAL A 77 -12.48 -1.40 15.15
N SER A 78 -12.60 -0.10 15.40
CA SER A 78 -12.96 0.46 16.68
C SER A 78 -14.33 1.12 16.55
N GLN A 79 -15.29 0.64 17.34
CA GLN A 79 -16.67 1.14 17.33
C GLN A 79 -17.18 1.31 18.75
N THR A 80 -17.76 2.48 19.01
CA THR A 80 -18.60 2.73 20.19
C THR A 80 -19.98 2.11 19.97
N GLY A 81 -20.71 1.74 21.03
CA GLY A 81 -22.06 1.15 20.90
C GLY A 81 -23.03 2.00 20.05
N LEU A 82 -22.92 3.33 20.14
CA LEU A 82 -23.70 4.26 19.30
C LEU A 82 -23.25 4.27 17.83
N GLN A 83 -21.94 4.15 17.58
CA GLN A 83 -21.40 4.04 16.22
C GLN A 83 -21.88 2.74 15.56
N LYS A 84 -21.88 1.63 16.32
CA LYS A 84 -22.42 0.34 15.88
C LYS A 84 -23.90 0.43 15.48
N LEU A 85 -24.72 1.13 16.27
CA LEU A 85 -26.14 1.38 15.95
C LEU A 85 -26.31 2.18 14.64
N LEU A 86 -25.44 3.15 14.40
CA LEU A 86 -25.47 4.03 13.23
C LEU A 86 -24.79 3.41 11.98
N GLY A 87 -24.24 2.19 12.10
CA GLY A 87 -23.53 1.50 11.02
C GLY A 87 -22.22 2.18 10.61
N ILE A 88 -21.60 2.93 11.52
CA ILE A 88 -20.33 3.64 11.31
C ILE A 88 -19.27 3.13 12.27
N GLY A 89 -18.01 3.40 11.97
CA GLY A 89 -16.91 3.14 12.90
C GLY A 89 -15.59 3.66 12.41
N ASP A 90 -14.59 3.47 13.24
CA ASP A 90 -13.24 3.94 12.99
C ASP A 90 -12.37 2.74 12.63
N ILE A 91 -11.57 2.88 11.58
CA ILE A 91 -10.65 1.82 11.12
C ILE A 91 -9.24 2.26 11.47
N LYS A 92 -8.56 1.44 12.26
CA LYS A 92 -7.18 1.65 12.68
C LYS A 92 -6.27 0.77 11.84
N LEU A 93 -5.31 1.40 11.20
CA LEU A 93 -4.29 0.76 10.39
C LEU A 93 -2.94 0.99 11.08
N LYS A 94 -2.35 -0.07 11.58
CA LYS A 94 -1.08 -0.01 12.31
C LYS A 94 0.06 -0.50 11.43
N ALA A 95 1.09 0.31 11.31
CA ALA A 95 2.37 -0.04 10.70
C ALA A 95 3.49 -0.03 11.74
N ASN A 96 4.70 -0.41 11.33
CA ASN A 96 5.86 -0.47 12.23
C ASN A 96 6.18 0.85 12.94
N VAL A 97 6.02 1.97 12.26
CA VAL A 97 6.45 3.31 12.73
C VAL A 97 5.33 4.35 12.70
N SER A 98 4.13 3.98 12.26
CA SER A 98 3.01 4.91 12.15
C SER A 98 1.67 4.19 12.32
N GLU A 99 0.67 4.94 12.78
CA GLU A 99 -0.71 4.50 12.89
C GLU A 99 -1.59 5.49 12.12
N LEU A 100 -2.57 4.96 11.38
CA LEU A 100 -3.53 5.74 10.62
C LEU A 100 -4.94 5.37 11.05
N ILE A 101 -5.71 6.36 11.48
CA ILE A 101 -7.11 6.18 11.91
C ILE A 101 -8.03 6.85 10.89
N LEU A 102 -8.83 6.02 10.22
CA LEU A 102 -9.91 6.43 9.33
C LEU A 102 -11.19 6.56 10.18
N GLU A 103 -11.63 7.78 10.44
CA GLU A 103 -12.74 8.05 11.36
C GLU A 103 -14.07 8.10 10.61
N GLY A 104 -15.13 7.60 11.23
CA GLY A 104 -16.50 7.73 10.74
C GLY A 104 -16.72 7.09 9.37
N THR A 105 -16.09 5.94 9.12
CA THR A 105 -16.31 5.15 7.90
C THR A 105 -17.64 4.41 7.99
N GLU A 106 -18.39 4.39 6.88
CA GLU A 106 -19.64 3.64 6.80
C GLU A 106 -19.35 2.15 6.55
N ASN A 107 -20.06 1.27 7.26
CA ASN A 107 -19.86 -0.19 7.19
C ASN A 107 -18.38 -0.59 7.35
N PRO A 108 -17.75 -0.28 8.49
CA PRO A 108 -16.31 -0.42 8.67
C PRO A 108 -15.82 -1.86 8.52
N GLU A 109 -16.64 -2.86 8.85
CA GLU A 109 -16.28 -4.29 8.68
C GLU A 109 -16.09 -4.67 7.20
N SER A 110 -17.06 -4.36 6.34
CA SER A 110 -16.96 -4.63 4.89
C SER A 110 -15.83 -3.82 4.25
N PHE A 111 -15.55 -2.63 4.79
CA PHE A 111 -14.44 -1.82 4.31
C PHE A 111 -13.08 -2.38 4.74
N LEU A 112 -12.97 -2.86 5.97
CA LEU A 112 -11.78 -3.55 6.48
C LEU A 112 -11.44 -4.76 5.61
N GLU A 113 -12.42 -5.60 5.29
CA GLU A 113 -12.23 -6.78 4.44
C GLU A 113 -11.64 -6.43 3.07
N LYS A 114 -12.10 -5.33 2.47
CA LYS A 114 -11.55 -4.82 1.21
C LYS A 114 -10.11 -4.34 1.36
N ILE A 115 -9.80 -3.64 2.45
CA ILE A 115 -8.44 -3.20 2.77
C ILE A 115 -7.53 -4.42 2.96
N ASP A 116 -7.96 -5.42 3.74
CA ASP A 116 -7.19 -6.63 4.01
C ASP A 116 -6.91 -7.42 2.73
N THR A 117 -7.92 -7.53 1.85
CA THR A 117 -7.76 -8.14 0.53
C THR A 117 -6.72 -7.38 -0.30
N ALA A 118 -6.77 -6.06 -0.32
CA ALA A 118 -5.81 -5.23 -1.05
C ALA A 118 -4.38 -5.36 -0.46
N ILE A 119 -4.25 -5.40 0.88
CA ILE A 119 -2.97 -5.61 1.57
C ILE A 119 -2.39 -6.98 1.20
N ALA A 120 -3.20 -8.04 1.26
CA ALA A 120 -2.79 -9.40 0.93
C ALA A 120 -2.29 -9.48 -0.51
N TYR A 121 -3.07 -8.95 -1.46
CA TYR A 121 -2.71 -8.89 -2.88
C TYR A 121 -1.37 -8.16 -3.10
N GLN A 122 -1.17 -7.02 -2.44
CA GLN A 122 0.05 -6.24 -2.61
C GLN A 122 1.28 -6.93 -2.01
N LYS A 123 1.12 -7.58 -0.84
CA LYS A 123 2.17 -8.39 -0.21
C LYS A 123 2.55 -9.60 -1.07
N GLU A 124 1.57 -10.27 -1.69
CA GLU A 124 1.83 -11.37 -2.62
C GLU A 124 2.57 -10.93 -3.87
N LYS A 125 2.17 -9.82 -4.47
CA LYS A 125 2.85 -9.23 -5.64
C LYS A 125 4.32 -8.94 -5.35
N LEU A 126 4.63 -8.42 -4.16
CA LEU A 126 6.01 -8.17 -3.73
C LEU A 126 6.80 -9.45 -3.44
N LYS A 127 6.15 -10.51 -2.93
CA LYS A 127 6.79 -11.82 -2.77
C LYS A 127 7.08 -12.45 -4.14
N ALA A 128 6.15 -12.35 -5.10
CA ALA A 128 6.32 -12.84 -6.45
C ALA A 128 7.46 -12.12 -7.18
N SER A 129 7.54 -10.79 -7.10
CA SER A 129 8.63 -10.02 -7.71
C SER A 129 10.00 -10.37 -7.10
N LYS A 130 10.08 -10.62 -5.78
CA LYS A 130 11.30 -11.09 -5.12
C LYS A 130 11.72 -12.49 -5.57
N LYS A 131 10.77 -13.39 -5.88
CA LYS A 131 11.06 -14.74 -6.39
C LYS A 131 11.58 -14.73 -7.83
N ILE A 132 11.20 -13.74 -8.63
CA ILE A 132 11.62 -13.58 -10.04
C ILE A 132 12.94 -12.79 -10.15
N LYS A 133 13.76 -12.72 -9.10
CA LYS A 133 15.11 -12.15 -9.26
C LYS A 133 15.83 -12.91 -10.39
N PRO A 134 16.35 -12.22 -11.43
CA PRO A 134 17.06 -12.89 -12.50
C PRO A 134 18.17 -13.72 -11.86
N ARG A 135 18.20 -15.02 -12.19
CA ARG A 135 19.30 -15.90 -11.76
C ARG A 135 20.58 -15.19 -12.20
N LYS A 136 21.50 -14.95 -11.27
CA LYS A 136 22.83 -14.50 -11.66
C LYS A 136 23.32 -15.49 -12.73
N PRO A 137 23.76 -15.01 -13.91
CA PRO A 137 24.25 -15.91 -14.93
C PRO A 137 25.34 -16.78 -14.29
N THR A 138 25.25 -18.10 -14.45
CA THR A 138 26.19 -19.06 -13.87
C THR A 138 27.61 -18.87 -14.39
N HIS A 139 27.76 -18.13 -15.51
CA HIS A 139 29.03 -17.89 -16.18
C HIS A 139 29.23 -16.39 -16.39
N ASP A 140 30.47 -15.95 -16.29
CA ASP A 140 30.86 -14.58 -16.60
C ASP A 140 30.56 -14.22 -18.08
N PRO A 141 30.24 -12.94 -18.36
CA PRO A 141 30.01 -12.48 -19.72
C PRO A 141 31.25 -12.74 -20.59
N GLY A 142 31.04 -13.37 -21.75
CA GLY A 142 32.09 -13.74 -22.70
C GLY A 142 32.68 -15.15 -22.51
N THR A 143 32.30 -15.90 -21.47
CA THR A 143 32.81 -17.27 -21.27
C THR A 143 32.28 -18.24 -22.33
N LEU A 144 31.00 -18.11 -22.73
CA LEU A 144 30.42 -18.95 -23.80
C LEU A 144 31.06 -18.68 -25.16
N GLU A 145 31.34 -17.42 -25.48
CA GLU A 145 31.96 -16.99 -26.73
C GLU A 145 33.42 -17.51 -26.84
N LYS A 146 34.14 -17.56 -25.71
CA LYS A 146 35.48 -18.16 -25.62
C LYS A 146 35.44 -19.68 -25.76
N LEU A 147 34.44 -20.35 -25.18
CA LEU A 147 34.26 -21.80 -25.34
C LEU A 147 33.92 -22.16 -26.79
N ASP A 148 33.09 -21.38 -27.47
CA ASP A 148 32.77 -21.57 -28.89
C ASP A 148 34.02 -21.36 -29.78
N TYR A 149 34.83 -20.33 -29.48
CA TYR A 149 36.10 -20.10 -30.17
C TYR A 149 37.10 -21.25 -30.00
N LEU A 150 37.31 -21.73 -28.77
CA LEU A 150 38.16 -22.88 -28.48
C LEU A 150 37.69 -24.14 -29.20
N THR A 151 36.38 -24.37 -29.23
CA THR A 151 35.78 -25.50 -29.95
C THR A 151 36.03 -25.40 -31.46
N GLY A 152 35.96 -24.20 -32.03
CA GLY A 152 36.27 -23.96 -33.44
C GLY A 152 37.73 -24.24 -33.80
N LEU A 153 38.67 -23.80 -32.96
CA LEU A 153 40.10 -24.09 -33.14
C LEU A 153 40.38 -25.60 -33.10
N TRP A 154 39.72 -26.31 -32.18
CA TRP A 154 39.85 -27.76 -32.04
C TRP A 154 39.29 -28.51 -33.26
N GLN A 155 38.08 -28.15 -33.73
CA GLN A 155 37.46 -28.77 -34.90
C GLN A 155 38.27 -28.57 -36.20
N GLN A 156 38.98 -27.45 -36.32
CA GLN A 156 39.87 -27.17 -37.44
C GLN A 156 41.23 -27.88 -37.33
N GLY A 157 41.51 -28.56 -36.21
CA GLY A 157 42.79 -29.21 -35.93
C GLY A 157 43.93 -28.21 -35.65
N LEU A 158 43.60 -26.97 -35.25
CA LEU A 158 44.58 -25.92 -34.95
C LEU A 158 45.15 -26.02 -33.53
N ILE A 159 44.49 -26.77 -32.65
CA ILE A 159 44.95 -27.08 -31.29
C ILE A 159 44.82 -28.58 -31.02
N SER A 160 45.65 -29.10 -30.11
CA SER A 160 45.63 -30.50 -29.71
C SER A 160 44.49 -30.79 -28.73
N ASP A 161 44.12 -32.07 -28.59
CA ASP A 161 43.15 -32.54 -27.58
C ASP A 161 43.58 -32.15 -26.16
N GLU A 162 44.89 -32.21 -25.87
CA GLU A 162 45.46 -31.82 -24.57
C GLU A 162 45.33 -30.32 -24.29
N ASP A 163 45.61 -29.47 -25.29
CA ASP A 163 45.50 -28.01 -25.15
C ASP A 163 44.04 -27.57 -24.96
N TYR A 164 43.12 -28.21 -25.68
CA TYR A 164 41.68 -27.96 -25.54
C TYR A 164 41.18 -28.30 -24.14
N ASP A 165 41.54 -29.47 -23.61
CA ASP A 165 41.14 -29.90 -22.26
C ASP A 165 41.75 -29.02 -21.16
N GLN A 166 42.96 -28.51 -21.37
CA GLN A 166 43.63 -27.64 -20.40
C GLN A 166 43.02 -26.23 -20.37
N GLU A 167 42.67 -25.66 -21.53
CA GLU A 167 42.00 -24.38 -21.66
C GLU A 167 40.55 -24.43 -21.14
N ARG A 168 39.79 -25.47 -21.50
CA ARG A 168 38.39 -25.66 -21.08
C ARG A 168 38.25 -25.74 -19.55
N LYS A 169 39.20 -26.37 -18.86
CA LYS A 169 39.24 -26.44 -17.39
C LYS A 169 39.38 -25.08 -16.70
N LYS A 170 39.87 -24.04 -17.38
CA LYS A 170 39.97 -22.67 -16.85
C LYS A 170 38.63 -21.92 -16.87
N PHE A 171 37.65 -22.43 -17.61
CA PHE A 171 36.33 -21.81 -17.82
C PHE A 171 35.17 -22.59 -17.18
N SER A 172 35.47 -23.70 -16.50
CA SER A 172 34.53 -24.51 -15.72
C SER A 172 34.55 -24.13 -14.24
#